data_AF-A0A2S2R9G7-F1
#
_entry.id   AF-A0A2S2R9G7-F1
#
_cell.length_a   1.000
_cell.length_b   1.000
_cell.length_c   1.000
_cell.angle_alpha   90.00
_cell.angle_beta   90.00
_cell.angle_gamma   90.00
#
_symmetry.space_group_name_H-M   'P 1'
#
loop_
_entity.id
_entity.type
_entity.pdbx_description
1 polymer ?
#
loop_
_entity_poly.entity_id
_entity_poly.type
_entity_poly.pdbx_seq_one_letter_code
_entity_poly.pdbx_strand_id
1 'polypeptide(L)'
;MLPRVDTFKKVLFTKRIVAYNENFMPIGGNIHFFPFACIWHEGISGRKKEDLVSKFFSFFLYYRDAQKLTIWLDNCSSQNKNWCLLSFLVYIVNSSDICAQEIIFNYFEARHTFMSADSFHHQVELSLKHQKKTYDFEDFANAVGATNKGNVHLKKKYELF
;
A
#
# COMPACT_ATOMS: atom_id res chain seq x y z
N MET A 1 9.24 6.96 7.45
CA MET A 1 9.46 8.13 8.33
C MET A 1 9.92 9.28 7.45
N LEU A 2 9.37 10.48 7.68
CA LEU A 2 9.68 11.71 6.96
C LEU A 2 10.23 12.74 7.96
N PRO A 3 10.99 13.78 7.57
CA PRO A 3 12.33 13.92 6.95
C PRO A 3 13.50 13.83 7.93
N ARG A 4 14.74 13.86 7.38
CA ARG A 4 15.95 14.33 8.06
C ARG A 4 16.26 15.78 7.68
N VAL A 5 16.02 16.74 8.58
CA VAL A 5 16.44 18.15 8.41
C VAL A 5 17.63 18.40 9.32
N ASP A 6 18.75 17.75 8.99
CA ASP A 6 19.92 17.68 9.87
C ASP A 6 20.63 19.03 10.08
N THR A 7 20.24 20.05 9.29
CA THR A 7 20.75 21.42 9.37
C THR A 7 20.27 22.19 10.59
N PHE A 8 19.14 21.78 11.20
CA PHE A 8 18.56 22.46 12.36
C PHE A 8 18.56 21.53 13.57
N LYS A 9 19.34 21.89 14.60
CA LYS A 9 19.50 21.09 15.83
C LYS A 9 18.16 20.75 16.51
N LYS A 10 17.16 21.65 16.45
CA LYS A 10 15.81 21.39 16.97
C LYS A 10 15.06 20.28 16.21
N VAL A 11 15.27 20.16 14.91
CA VAL A 11 14.58 19.18 14.06
C VAL A 11 15.15 17.77 14.28
N LEU A 12 16.43 17.65 14.67
CA LEU A 12 17.04 16.37 15.04
C LEU A 12 16.32 15.68 16.21
N PHE A 13 15.77 16.46 17.15
CA PHE A 13 15.09 15.95 18.35
C PHE A 13 13.57 15.93 18.24
N THR A 14 13.01 16.44 17.15
CA THR A 14 11.56 16.44 16.94
C THR A 14 11.13 15.06 16.46
N LYS A 15 10.07 14.49 17.08
CA LYS A 15 9.51 13.21 16.65
C LYS A 15 9.09 13.33 15.18
N ARG A 16 9.62 12.42 14.36
CA ARG A 16 9.28 12.34 12.93
C ARG A 16 7.91 11.75 12.73
N ILE A 17 7.20 12.28 11.74
CA ILE A 17 5.93 11.73 11.31
C ILE A 17 6.15 10.33 10.74
N VAL A 18 5.39 9.37 11.24
CA VAL A 18 5.34 8.02 10.69
C VAL A 18 4.42 8.03 9.48
N ALA A 19 5.01 7.74 8.32
CA ALA A 19 4.30 7.46 7.07
C ALA A 19 4.16 5.95 6.89
N TYR A 20 3.00 5.54 6.38
CA TYR A 20 2.62 4.18 6.09
C TYR A 20 2.38 4.02 4.58
N ASN A 21 2.70 2.84 4.07
CA ASN A 21 2.60 2.48 2.66
C ASN A 21 2.11 1.04 2.56
N GLU A 22 0.85 0.87 2.17
CA GLU A 22 0.26 -0.43 1.85
C GLU A 22 0.25 -0.58 0.34
N ASN A 23 0.68 -1.73 -0.19
CA ASN A 23 0.91 -1.84 -1.61
C ASN A 23 0.41 -3.17 -2.19
N PHE A 24 -0.08 -3.12 -3.43
CA PHE A 24 -0.58 -4.25 -4.20
C PHE A 24 0.22 -4.32 -5.48
N MET A 25 1.02 -5.39 -5.61
CA MET A 25 1.96 -5.54 -6.72
C MET A 25 1.50 -6.64 -7.68
N PRO A 26 1.68 -6.43 -8.99
CA PRO A 26 1.49 -7.50 -9.96
C PRO A 26 2.50 -8.63 -9.71
N ILE A 27 2.05 -9.87 -9.92
CA ILE A 27 2.85 -11.08 -9.77
C ILE A 27 2.85 -11.81 -11.11
N GLY A 28 4.03 -11.92 -11.73
CA GLY A 28 4.22 -12.52 -13.05
C GLY A 28 4.87 -11.54 -14.05
N GLY A 29 5.54 -12.07 -15.07
CA GLY A 29 6.44 -11.28 -15.94
C GLY A 29 5.78 -10.52 -17.08
N ASN A 30 4.49 -10.74 -17.36
CA ASN A 30 3.84 -10.25 -18.59
C ASN A 30 2.46 -9.66 -18.31
N ILE A 31 2.41 -8.64 -17.47
CA ILE A 31 1.15 -8.10 -16.97
C ILE A 31 1.10 -6.59 -17.15
N HIS A 32 0.05 -6.10 -17.80
CA HIS A 32 -0.25 -4.67 -17.99
C HIS A 32 -0.75 -3.98 -16.71
N PHE A 33 -0.59 -4.61 -15.54
CA PHE A 33 -0.96 -4.01 -14.27
C PHE A 33 0.21 -3.20 -13.72
N PHE A 34 -0.10 -2.00 -13.27
CA PHE A 34 0.86 -1.17 -12.56
C PHE A 34 0.71 -1.37 -11.04
N PRO A 35 1.81 -1.28 -10.28
CA PRO A 35 1.80 -1.15 -8.83
C PRO A 35 0.71 -0.21 -8.32
N PHE A 36 -0.08 -0.66 -7.35
CA PHE A 36 -1.04 0.19 -6.64
C PHE A 36 -0.54 0.41 -5.21
N ALA A 37 -0.26 1.67 -4.85
CA ALA A 37 0.28 2.05 -3.56
C ALA A 37 -0.69 2.99 -2.83
N CYS A 38 -1.06 2.61 -1.62
CA CYS A 38 -1.89 3.37 -0.71
C CYS A 38 -1.04 3.96 0.41
N ILE A 39 -0.90 5.29 0.45
CA ILE A 39 -0.07 5.97 1.45
C ILE A 39 -0.89 6.84 2.40
N TRP A 40 -0.45 6.91 3.65
CA TRP A 40 -0.97 7.82 4.68
C TRP A 40 0.06 8.07 5.77
N HIS A 41 -0.25 8.96 6.71
CA HIS A 41 0.59 9.20 7.89
C HIS A 41 -0.22 9.13 9.18
N GLU A 42 0.49 9.01 10.31
CA GLU A 42 -0.10 8.82 11.66
C GLU A 42 -1.07 9.93 12.09
N GLY A 43 -1.00 11.11 11.46
CA GLY A 43 -1.92 12.23 11.69
C GLY A 43 -3.28 12.10 10.98
N ILE A 44 -3.39 11.22 9.97
CA ILE A 44 -4.67 10.93 9.29
C ILE A 44 -5.31 9.71 9.93
N SER A 45 -4.54 8.63 10.05
CA SER A 45 -5.02 7.39 10.63
C SER A 45 -3.90 6.49 11.12
N GLY A 46 -4.26 5.53 11.96
CA GLY A 46 -3.33 4.57 12.54
C GLY A 46 -3.02 3.38 11.63
N ARG A 47 -2.69 2.25 12.27
CA ARG A 47 -2.45 0.94 11.66
C ARG A 47 -3.43 -0.12 12.19
N LYS A 48 -4.66 0.28 12.50
CA LYS A 48 -5.66 -0.66 12.99
C LYS A 48 -6.19 -1.52 11.83
N LYS A 49 -6.97 -2.55 12.16
CA LYS A 49 -7.47 -3.52 11.16
C LYS A 49 -8.38 -2.83 10.14
N GLU A 50 -9.16 -1.85 10.59
CA GLU A 50 -10.05 -1.03 9.78
C GLU A 50 -9.25 -0.15 8.80
N ASP A 51 -8.06 0.31 9.22
CA ASP A 51 -7.17 1.08 8.35
C ASP A 51 -6.68 0.24 7.18
N LEU A 52 -6.28 -1.01 7.44
CA LEU A 52 -5.88 -1.97 6.41
C LEU A 52 -7.05 -2.28 5.48
N VAL A 53 -8.22 -2.61 6.03
CA VAL A 53 -9.42 -2.90 5.23
C VAL A 53 -9.79 -1.73 4.31
N SER A 54 -9.67 -0.48 4.78
CA SER A 54 -9.92 0.68 3.92
C SER A 54 -8.95 0.76 2.71
N LYS A 55 -7.75 0.17 2.79
CA LYS A 55 -6.82 0.08 1.67
C LYS A 55 -7.25 -0.99 0.67
N PHE A 56 -7.66 -2.16 1.17
CA PHE A 56 -8.27 -3.20 0.33
C PHE A 56 -9.51 -2.66 -0.40
N PHE A 57 -10.40 -1.95 0.29
CA PHE A 57 -11.57 -1.33 -0.35
C PHE A 57 -11.18 -0.38 -1.49
N SER A 58 -10.16 0.45 -1.29
CA SER A 58 -9.64 1.35 -2.33
C SER A 58 -9.13 0.57 -3.55
N PHE A 59 -8.44 -0.55 -3.31
CA PHE A 59 -7.94 -1.43 -4.37
C PHE A 59 -9.08 -2.13 -5.12
N PHE A 60 -10.08 -2.64 -4.41
CA PHE A 60 -11.26 -3.28 -5.00
C PHE A 60 -12.06 -2.29 -5.87
N LEU A 61 -12.25 -1.05 -5.41
CA LEU A 61 -12.90 -0.01 -6.22
C LEU A 61 -12.08 0.39 -7.45
N TYR A 62 -10.75 0.37 -7.35
CA TYR A 62 -9.88 0.63 -8.50
C TYR A 62 -10.07 -0.44 -9.59
N TYR A 63 -10.27 -1.69 -9.20
CA TYR A 63 -10.62 -2.81 -10.09
C TYR A 63 -12.11 -3.17 -10.05
N ARG A 64 -12.99 -2.18 -9.89
CA ARG A 64 -14.44 -2.39 -9.70
C ARG A 64 -15.08 -3.30 -10.74
N ASP A 65 -14.65 -3.22 -12.00
CA ASP A 65 -15.29 -3.93 -13.10
C ASP A 65 -14.69 -5.33 -13.35
N ALA A 66 -13.69 -5.74 -12.56
CA ALA A 66 -13.08 -7.06 -12.67
C ALA A 66 -14.05 -8.14 -12.16
N GLN A 67 -14.32 -9.15 -12.98
CA GLN A 67 -15.18 -10.28 -12.58
C GLN A 67 -14.49 -11.27 -11.63
N LYS A 68 -13.16 -11.38 -11.71
CA LYS A 68 -12.36 -12.28 -10.90
C LYS A 68 -11.11 -11.56 -10.40
N LEU A 69 -10.89 -11.60 -9.08
CA LEU A 69 -9.73 -10.99 -8.44
C LEU A 69 -8.95 -12.06 -7.66
N THR A 70 -7.70 -12.25 -8.01
CA THR A 70 -6.78 -13.16 -7.30
C THR A 70 -5.72 -12.32 -6.60
N ILE A 71 -5.71 -12.35 -5.28
CA ILE A 71 -4.76 -11.62 -4.45
C ILE A 71 -3.87 -12.63 -3.72
N TRP A 72 -2.57 -12.41 -3.81
CA TRP A 72 -1.58 -13.18 -3.07
C TRP A 72 -1.04 -12.34 -1.92
N LEU A 73 -1.09 -12.89 -0.72
CA LEU A 73 -0.73 -12.19 0.51
C LEU A 73 0.42 -12.90 1.22
N ASP A 74 1.17 -12.14 2.01
CA ASP A 74 2.08 -12.71 2.97
C ASP A 74 1.32 -13.45 4.09
N ASN A 75 2.02 -14.32 4.81
CA ASN A 75 1.43 -15.12 5.87
C ASN A 75 1.33 -14.35 7.21
N CYS A 76 1.33 -13.01 7.20
CA CYS A 76 1.28 -12.22 8.43
C CYS A 76 -0.12 -12.26 9.04
N SER A 77 -0.27 -12.97 10.16
CA SER A 77 -1.58 -13.20 10.78
C SER A 77 -2.27 -11.91 11.23
N SER A 78 -1.51 -10.95 11.75
CA SER A 78 -2.06 -9.69 12.25
C SER A 78 -2.57 -8.76 11.15
N GLN A 79 -1.96 -8.80 9.97
CA GLN A 79 -2.32 -7.95 8.83
C GLN A 79 -3.36 -8.64 7.94
N ASN A 80 -3.07 -9.86 7.51
CA ASN A 80 -3.78 -10.53 6.43
C ASN A 80 -4.69 -11.69 6.88
N LYS A 81 -4.67 -12.06 8.17
CA LYS A 81 -5.55 -13.11 8.74
C LYS A 81 -6.34 -12.60 9.93
N ASN A 82 -7.04 -11.49 9.73
CA ASN A 82 -7.86 -10.88 10.76
C ASN A 82 -9.36 -10.95 10.42
N TRP A 83 -10.20 -11.01 11.46
CA TRP A 83 -11.66 -11.09 11.31
C TRP A 83 -12.27 -9.92 10.53
N CYS A 84 -11.72 -8.72 10.67
CA CYS A 84 -12.21 -7.53 9.98
C CYS A 84 -12.05 -7.67 8.45
N LEU A 85 -10.90 -8.17 7.99
CA LEU A 85 -10.66 -8.45 6.58
C LEU A 85 -11.60 -9.54 6.06
N LEU A 86 -11.79 -10.63 6.81
CA LEU A 86 -12.71 -11.69 6.41
C LEU A 86 -14.15 -11.19 6.28
N SER A 87 -14.66 -10.45 7.28
CA SER A 87 -15.99 -9.85 7.24
C SER A 87 -16.14 -8.85 6.09
N PHE A 88 -15.09 -8.06 5.83
CA PHE A 88 -15.06 -7.15 4.69
C PHE A 88 -15.13 -7.88 3.35
N LEU A 89 -14.46 -9.01 3.19
CA LEU A 89 -14.52 -9.79 1.94
C LEU A 89 -15.92 -10.34 1.68
N VAL A 90 -16.61 -10.80 2.72
CA VAL A 90 -18.02 -11.22 2.63
C VAL A 90 -18.90 -10.04 2.25
N TYR A 91 -18.67 -8.86 2.83
CA TYR A 91 -19.40 -7.64 2.44
C TYR A 91 -19.16 -7.28 0.98
N ILE A 92 -17.90 -7.13 0.56
CA ILE A 92 -17.56 -6.52 -0.73
C ILE A 92 -18.01 -7.39 -1.92
N VAL A 93 -17.89 -8.72 -1.81
CA VAL A 93 -18.34 -9.64 -2.87
C VAL A 93 -19.88 -9.66 -3.03
N ASN A 94 -20.62 -9.32 -1.97
CA ASN A 94 -22.09 -9.23 -1.99
C ASN A 94 -22.58 -7.80 -2.21
N SER A 95 -21.68 -6.83 -2.35
CA SER A 95 -22.01 -5.42 -2.57
C SER A 95 -22.17 -5.13 -4.06
N SER A 96 -22.91 -4.07 -4.38
CA SER A 96 -22.94 -3.51 -5.74
C SER A 96 -21.73 -2.61 -6.05
N ASP A 97 -20.79 -2.46 -5.12
CA ASP A 97 -19.63 -1.58 -5.26
C ASP A 97 -18.61 -2.14 -6.28
N ILE A 98 -18.62 -3.46 -6.48
CA ILE A 98 -17.77 -4.18 -7.43
C ILE A 98 -18.56 -5.22 -8.23
N CYS A 99 -18.07 -5.55 -9.41
CA CYS A 99 -18.62 -6.57 -10.32
C CYS A 99 -18.02 -7.97 -10.10
N ALA A 100 -17.12 -8.13 -9.12
CA ALA A 100 -16.41 -9.38 -8.90
C ALA A 100 -17.36 -10.47 -8.39
N GLN A 101 -17.40 -11.59 -9.11
CA GLN A 101 -18.13 -12.80 -8.70
C GLN A 101 -17.24 -13.72 -7.85
N GLU A 102 -15.93 -13.65 -8.06
CA GLU A 102 -14.96 -14.52 -7.38
C GLU A 102 -13.75 -13.70 -6.89
N ILE A 103 -13.46 -13.81 -5.60
CA ILE A 103 -12.27 -13.23 -4.97
C ILE A 103 -11.46 -14.37 -4.34
N ILE A 104 -10.25 -14.61 -4.85
CA ILE A 104 -9.36 -15.67 -4.39
C ILE A 104 -8.22 -15.05 -3.59
N PHE A 105 -8.09 -15.47 -2.33
CA PHE A 105 -6.98 -15.09 -1.46
C PHE A 105 -6.03 -16.27 -1.29
N ASN A 106 -4.84 -16.14 -1.85
CA ASN A 106 -3.77 -17.11 -1.70
C ASN A 106 -2.72 -16.58 -0.72
N TYR A 107 -2.11 -17.47 0.06
CA TYR A 107 -1.05 -17.10 0.99
C TYR A 107 0.25 -17.77 0.58
N PHE A 108 1.34 -17.00 0.57
CA PHE A 108 2.65 -17.56 0.32
C PHE A 108 3.14 -18.43 1.49
N GLU A 109 3.83 -19.54 1.17
CA GLU A 109 4.46 -20.40 2.17
C GLU A 109 5.63 -19.69 2.85
N ALA A 110 5.84 -19.99 4.14
CA ALA A 110 6.90 -19.37 4.92
C ALA A 110 8.27 -19.99 4.59
N ARG A 111 9.22 -19.15 4.15
CA ARG A 111 10.71 -19.29 4.15
C ARG A 111 11.44 -19.01 2.84
N HIS A 112 10.78 -18.89 1.69
CA HIS A 112 11.51 -18.79 0.40
C HIS A 112 10.92 -17.82 -0.63
N THR A 113 9.93 -17.01 -0.26
CA THR A 113 9.17 -16.22 -1.24
C THR A 113 9.78 -14.85 -1.44
N PHE A 114 10.35 -14.60 -2.62
CA PHE A 114 10.66 -13.24 -3.07
C PHE A 114 9.35 -12.58 -3.50
N MET A 115 8.83 -11.65 -2.68
CA MET A 115 7.55 -11.00 -2.95
C MET A 115 7.75 -9.75 -3.80
N SER A 116 6.91 -9.53 -4.83
CA SER A 116 6.96 -8.32 -5.65
C SER A 116 6.81 -7.04 -4.80
N ALA A 117 6.08 -7.10 -3.70
CA ALA A 117 5.93 -6.01 -2.73
C ALA A 117 7.27 -5.61 -2.06
N ASP A 118 8.16 -6.57 -1.76
CA ASP A 118 9.47 -6.27 -1.18
C ASP A 118 10.38 -5.57 -2.18
N SER A 119 10.31 -5.99 -3.45
CA SER A 119 11.01 -5.31 -4.55
C SER A 119 10.52 -3.87 -4.72
N PHE A 120 9.21 -3.64 -4.58
CA PHE A 120 8.64 -2.30 -4.62
C PHE A 120 9.11 -1.43 -3.44
N HIS A 121 9.13 -1.95 -2.21
CA HIS A 121 9.67 -1.23 -1.06
C HIS A 121 11.14 -0.83 -1.27
N HIS A 122 11.94 -1.71 -1.86
CA HIS A 122 13.32 -1.39 -2.22
C HIS A 122 13.40 -0.26 -3.26
N GLN A 123 12.54 -0.27 -4.28
CA GLN A 123 12.48 0.82 -5.26
C GLN A 123 12.07 2.16 -4.63
N VAL A 124 11.12 2.15 -3.69
CA VAL A 124 10.74 3.35 -2.93
C VAL A 124 11.92 3.88 -2.13
N GLU A 125 12.69 2.99 -1.48
CA GLU A 125 13.90 3.40 -0.74
C GLU A 125 14.96 4.02 -1.67
N LEU A 126 15.18 3.45 -2.85
CA LEU A 126 16.07 4.02 -3.87
C LEU A 126 15.58 5.39 -4.36
N SER A 127 14.29 5.53 -4.61
CA SER A 127 13.68 6.80 -5.01
C SER A 127 13.90 7.89 -3.95
N LEU A 128 13.68 7.57 -2.67
CA LEU A 128 13.95 8.49 -1.56
C LEU A 128 15.44 8.88 -1.47
N LYS A 129 16.36 7.93 -1.69
CA LYS A 129 17.80 8.21 -1.73
C LYS A 129 18.16 9.15 -2.88
N HIS A 130 17.58 8.96 -4.06
CA HIS A 130 17.80 9.83 -5.22
C HIS A 130 17.22 11.23 -5.04
N GLN A 131 16.05 11.35 -4.41
CA GLN A 131 15.43 12.63 -4.08
C GLN A 131 16.26 13.43 -3.07
N LYS A 132 17.07 12.76 -2.24
CA LYS A 132 17.95 13.27 -1.17
C LYS A 132 17.22 13.95 -0.02
N LYS A 133 16.28 14.84 -0.33
CA LYS A 133 15.56 15.70 0.60
C LYS A 133 14.06 15.41 0.47
N THR A 134 13.50 14.83 1.53
CA THR A 134 12.07 14.51 1.62
C THR A 134 11.51 15.20 2.85
N TYR A 135 10.98 16.42 2.71
CA TYR A 135 10.64 17.35 3.80
C TYR A 135 9.22 17.24 4.36
N ASP A 136 8.29 16.70 3.58
CA ASP A 136 6.92 16.53 4.02
C ASP A 136 6.32 15.23 3.45
N PHE A 137 5.02 15.05 3.69
CA PHE A 137 4.28 13.90 3.18
C PHE A 137 4.07 13.95 1.67
N GLU A 138 4.09 15.14 1.06
CA GLU A 138 3.95 15.28 -0.38
C GLU A 138 5.24 14.86 -1.09
N ASP A 139 6.39 15.22 -0.53
CA ASP A 139 7.68 14.73 -0.98
C ASP A 139 7.78 13.20 -0.91
N PHE A 140 7.16 12.58 0.09
CA PHE A 140 7.05 11.11 0.16
C PHE A 140 6.18 10.56 -0.96
N ALA A 141 5.01 11.18 -1.18
CA ALA A 141 4.10 10.80 -2.23
C ALA A 141 4.78 10.86 -3.60
N ASN A 142 5.53 11.93 -3.87
CA ASN A 142 6.32 12.10 -5.07
C ASN A 142 7.38 11.00 -5.21
N ALA A 143 8.08 10.65 -4.12
CA ALA A 143 9.05 9.56 -4.13
C ALA A 143 8.42 8.21 -4.50
N VAL A 144 7.26 7.90 -3.92
CA VAL A 144 6.53 6.65 -4.19
C VAL A 144 5.99 6.64 -5.63
N GLY A 145 5.40 7.74 -6.09
CA GLY A 145 4.88 7.87 -7.45
C GLY A 145 5.97 7.80 -8.53
N ALA A 146 7.18 8.27 -8.23
CA ALA A 146 8.32 8.22 -9.15
C ALA A 146 8.93 6.80 -9.30
N THR A 147 8.56 5.85 -8.44
CA THR A 147 9.02 4.46 -8.60
C THR A 147 8.46 3.82 -9.88
N ASN A 148 9.06 2.70 -10.30
CA ASN A 148 8.67 2.00 -11.54
C ASN A 148 8.55 2.90 -12.79
N LYS A 149 9.44 3.89 -12.92
CA LYS A 149 9.43 4.90 -14.01
C LYS A 149 8.17 5.76 -14.05
N GLY A 150 7.51 6.00 -12.93
CA GLY A 150 6.26 6.78 -12.87
C GLY A 150 5.00 5.96 -13.08
N ASN A 151 5.14 4.66 -13.34
CA ASN A 151 4.01 3.76 -13.59
C ASN A 151 3.52 3.14 -12.28
N VAL A 152 2.97 3.98 -11.40
CA VAL A 152 2.41 3.58 -10.11
C VAL A 152 1.10 4.31 -9.87
N HIS A 153 0.06 3.55 -9.54
CA HIS A 153 -1.19 4.12 -9.07
C HIS A 153 -1.05 4.47 -7.60
N LEU A 154 -0.76 5.74 -7.33
CA LEU A 154 -0.66 6.26 -5.97
C LEU A 154 -2.03 6.76 -5.49
N LYS A 155 -2.48 6.26 -4.35
CA LYS A 155 -3.69 6.73 -3.67
C LYS A 155 -3.36 7.21 -2.26
N LYS A 156 -3.79 8.42 -1.92
CA LYS A 156 -3.60 8.99 -0.59
C LYS A 156 -4.86 8.78 0.24
N LYS A 157 -4.72 8.36 1.50
CA LYS A 157 -5.90 7.97 2.31
C LYS A 157 -6.91 9.11 2.55
N TYR A 158 -6.48 10.36 2.59
CA TYR A 158 -7.39 11.50 2.78
C TYR A 158 -8.30 11.77 1.57
N GLU A 159 -8.06 11.14 0.43
CA GLU A 159 -8.89 11.26 -0.79
C GLU A 159 -9.92 10.12 -0.91
N LEU A 160 -10.18 9.39 0.17
CA LEU A 160 -11.11 8.26 0.21
C LEU A 160 -12.48 8.61 0.82
N PHE A 161 -12.70 9.90 1.09
CA PHE A 161 -13.96 10.48 1.56
C PHE A 161 -14.18 11.83 0.85
#